data_AF-A0A5S4VZ15-F1
#
_entry.id   AF-A0A5S4VZ15-F1
#
_cell.length_a   1.000
_cell.length_b   1.000
_cell.length_c   1.000
_cell.angle_alpha   90.00
_cell.angle_beta   90.00
_cell.angle_gamma   90.00
#
_symmetry.space_group_name_H-M   'P 1'
#
loop_
_entity.id
_entity.type
_entity.pdbx_description
1 polymer ?
#
loop_
_entity_poly.entity_id
_entity_poly.type
_entity_poly.pdbx_seq_one_letter_code
_entity_poly.pdbx_strand_id
1 'polypeptide(L)'
;MMSPRLMSVLGSMVAVERMFWKFRELIDGDSSISPDMRDTLHVILDAKLLSAKDKIMSDARAAIDATPDLPQAARDRAYGSLDFAMKMFMTSEGRRTQDPLSQVGICSANPKMH
;
A
#
# COMPACT_ATOMS: atom_id res chain seq x y z
N MET A 1 -3.96 22.90 1.03
CA MET A 1 -4.82 21.71 0.91
C MET A 1 -4.34 20.84 -0.25
N MET A 2 -4.39 19.52 -0.10
CA MET A 2 -4.08 18.57 -1.19
C MET A 2 -5.13 18.68 -2.31
N SER A 3 -4.74 18.43 -3.56
CA SER A 3 -5.69 18.45 -4.67
C SER A 3 -6.66 17.25 -4.60
N PRO A 4 -7.93 17.39 -5.01
CA PRO A 4 -8.86 16.26 -5.08
C PRO A 4 -8.34 15.10 -5.93
N ARG A 5 -7.62 15.41 -7.02
CA ARG A 5 -6.99 14.40 -7.88
C ARG A 5 -5.94 13.59 -7.14
N LEU A 6 -5.07 14.25 -6.37
CA LEU A 6 -4.08 13.58 -5.54
C LEU A 6 -4.75 12.70 -4.49
N MET A 7 -5.79 13.20 -3.81
CA MET A 7 -6.55 12.41 -2.83
C MET A 7 -7.17 11.15 -3.46
N SER A 8 -7.69 11.24 -4.68
CA SER A 8 -8.22 10.09 -5.40
C SER A 8 -7.13 9.04 -5.70
N VAL A 9 -5.95 9.47 -6.17
CA VAL A 9 -4.82 8.56 -6.46
C VAL A 9 -4.36 7.86 -5.18
N LEU A 10 -4.17 8.61 -4.09
CA LEU A 10 -3.82 8.04 -2.78
C LEU A 10 -4.87 7.05 -2.30
N GLY A 11 -6.16 7.38 -2.46
CA GLY A 11 -7.27 6.49 -2.12
C GLY A 11 -7.24 5.18 -2.89
N SER A 12 -7.03 5.24 -4.21
CA SER A 12 -6.89 4.04 -5.05
C SER A 12 -5.70 3.18 -4.64
N MET A 13 -4.57 3.80 -4.31
CA MET A 13 -3.37 3.10 -3.87
C MET A 13 -3.61 2.31 -2.59
N VAL A 14 -4.21 2.96 -1.58
CA VAL A 14 -4.56 2.34 -0.30
C VAL A 14 -5.58 1.22 -0.48
N ALA A 15 -6.58 1.42 -1.36
CA ALA A 15 -7.57 0.40 -1.66
C ALA A 15 -6.93 -0.85 -2.27
N VAL A 16 -6.03 -0.68 -3.24
CA VAL A 16 -5.30 -1.79 -3.87
C VAL A 16 -4.41 -2.51 -2.84
N GLU A 17 -3.61 -1.79 -2.05
CA GLU A 17 -2.79 -2.42 -1.00
C GLU A 17 -3.63 -3.26 -0.04
N ARG A 18 -4.79 -2.74 0.38
CA ARG A 18 -5.70 -3.47 1.27
C ARG A 18 -6.29 -4.73 0.63
N MET A 19 -6.62 -4.68 -0.66
CA MET A 19 -7.10 -5.86 -1.39
C MET A 19 -6.02 -6.94 -1.45
N PHE A 20 -4.78 -6.58 -1.79
CA PHE A 20 -3.66 -7.52 -1.82
C PHE A 20 -3.36 -8.11 -0.44
N TRP A 21 -3.45 -7.31 0.62
CA TRP A 21 -3.33 -7.81 1.99
C TRP A 21 -4.39 -8.87 2.31
N LYS A 22 -5.65 -8.63 1.91
CA LYS A 22 -6.74 -9.60 2.11
C LYS A 22 -6.52 -10.89 1.34
N PHE A 23 -5.96 -10.84 0.14
CA PHE A 23 -5.59 -12.05 -0.60
C PHE A 23 -4.50 -12.85 0.12
N ARG A 24 -3.50 -12.17 0.68
CA ARG A 24 -2.47 -12.84 1.50
C ARG A 24 -3.07 -13.53 2.72
N GLU A 25 -3.92 -12.83 3.46
CA GLU A 25 -4.61 -13.38 4.63
C GLU A 25 -5.44 -14.62 4.28
N LEU A 26 -6.13 -14.61 3.13
CA LEU A 26 -6.87 -15.77 2.63
C LEU A 26 -5.96 -16.96 2.29
N ILE A 27 -4.84 -16.71 1.62
CA ILE A 27 -3.86 -17.76 1.27
C ILE A 27 -3.20 -18.32 2.55
N ASP A 28 -2.87 -17.46 3.51
CA ASP A 28 -2.22 -17.86 4.75
C ASP A 28 -3.15 -18.71 5.64
N GLY A 29 -4.44 -18.38 5.63
CA GLY A 29 -5.48 -19.10 6.35
C GLY A 29 -5.91 -20.42 5.71
N ASP A 30 -5.55 -20.69 4.45
CA ASP A 30 -5.91 -21.92 3.75
C ASP A 30 -4.87 -23.02 3.97
N SER A 31 -5.24 -24.02 4.78
CA SER A 31 -4.41 -25.18 5.10
C SER A 31 -4.30 -26.20 3.96
N SER A 32 -5.09 -26.06 2.89
CA SER A 32 -5.03 -26.94 1.72
C SER A 32 -3.90 -26.55 0.75
N ILE A 33 -3.37 -25.33 0.88
CA ILE A 33 -2.27 -24.82 0.06
C ILE A 33 -0.94 -25.28 0.67
N SER A 34 -0.10 -25.95 -0.12
CA SER A 34 1.22 -26.35 0.32
C SER A 34 2.13 -25.13 0.59
N PRO A 35 3.13 -25.24 1.48
CA PRO A 35 4.06 -24.14 1.76
C PRO A 35 4.73 -23.57 0.50
N ASP A 36 5.24 -24.44 -0.38
CA ASP A 36 5.91 -24.01 -1.62
C ASP A 36 4.98 -23.22 -2.56
N MET A 37 3.71 -23.64 -2.63
CA MET A 37 2.70 -22.95 -3.44
C MET A 37 2.32 -21.62 -2.81
N ARG A 38 2.18 -21.57 -1.49
CA ARG A 38 1.91 -20.34 -0.73
C ARG A 38 3.00 -19.29 -0.97
N ASP A 39 4.26 -19.67 -0.86
CA ASP A 39 5.39 -18.77 -1.11
C ASP A 39 5.37 -18.25 -2.55
N THR A 40 5.10 -19.14 -3.51
CA THR A 40 4.96 -18.75 -4.93
C THR A 40 3.83 -17.75 -5.14
N LEU A 41 2.67 -17.98 -4.53
CA LEU A 41 1.53 -17.07 -4.61
C LEU A 41 1.83 -15.70 -3.98
N HIS A 42 2.53 -15.66 -2.85
CA HIS A 42 2.94 -14.42 -2.20
C HIS A 42 3.85 -13.57 -3.09
N VAL A 43 4.81 -14.21 -3.78
CA VAL A 43 5.70 -13.53 -4.76
C VAL A 43 4.90 -12.99 -5.95
N ILE A 44 3.96 -13.78 -6.48
CA ILE A 44 3.09 -13.34 -7.58
C ILE A 44 2.25 -12.15 -7.13
N LEU A 45 1.68 -12.19 -5.91
CA LEU A 45 0.90 -11.09 -5.36
C LEU A 45 1.73 -9.81 -5.21
N ASP A 46 2.97 -9.89 -4.76
CA ASP A 46 3.85 -8.71 -4.67
C ASP A 46 4.13 -8.10 -6.05
N ALA A 47 4.46 -8.94 -7.03
CA ALA A 47 4.69 -8.48 -8.40
C ALA A 47 3.43 -7.81 -9.00
N LYS A 48 2.25 -8.36 -8.72
CA LYS A 48 0.97 -7.80 -9.17
C LYS A 48 0.60 -6.53 -8.42
N LEU A 49 0.89 -6.43 -7.12
CA LEU A 49 0.71 -5.21 -6.34
C LEU A 49 1.57 -4.08 -6.92
N LEU A 50 2.86 -4.35 -7.16
CA LEU A 50 3.77 -3.37 -7.76
C LEU A 50 3.27 -2.90 -9.13
N SER A 51 2.89 -3.84 -10.00
CA SER A 51 2.33 -3.50 -11.31
C SER A 51 1.05 -2.66 -11.23
N ALA A 52 0.17 -2.92 -10.26
CA ALA A 52 -1.04 -2.13 -10.06
C ALA A 52 -0.72 -0.71 -9.56
N LYS A 53 0.25 -0.57 -8.65
CA LYS A 53 0.74 0.73 -8.17
C LYS A 53 1.31 1.57 -9.33
N ASP A 54 2.15 0.97 -10.16
CA ASP A 54 2.72 1.64 -11.33
C ASP A 54 1.65 2.07 -12.33
N LYS A 55 0.64 1.22 -12.57
CA LYS A 55 -0.48 1.56 -13.44
C LYS A 55 -1.27 2.76 -12.91
N ILE A 56 -1.61 2.78 -11.63
CA ILE A 56 -2.32 3.92 -11.00
C ILE A 56 -1.53 5.22 -11.20
N MET A 57 -0.21 5.16 -11.01
CA MET A 57 0.65 6.33 -11.20
C MET A 57 0.71 6.78 -12.66
N SER A 58 0.85 5.83 -13.59
CA SER A 58 0.85 6.11 -15.03
C SER A 58 -0.46 6.76 -15.47
N ASP A 59 -1.59 6.19 -15.06
CA ASP A 59 -2.93 6.71 -15.36
C ASP A 59 -3.11 8.13 -14.78
N ALA A 60 -2.58 8.39 -13.58
CA ALA A 60 -2.62 9.71 -12.96
C ALA A 60 -1.81 10.76 -13.74
N ARG A 61 -0.64 10.39 -14.27
CA ARG A 61 0.18 11.27 -15.12
C ARG A 61 -0.53 11.56 -16.45
N ALA A 62 -1.06 10.52 -17.10
CA ALA A 62 -1.83 10.67 -18.33
C ALA A 62 -3.04 11.60 -18.14
N ALA A 63 -3.72 11.55 -16.98
CA ALA A 63 -4.83 12.45 -16.66
C ALA A 63 -4.40 13.91 -16.46
N ILE A 64 -3.16 14.17 -15.98
CA ILE A 64 -2.60 15.52 -15.92
C ILE A 64 -2.33 16.04 -17.34
N ASP A 65 -1.67 15.23 -18.17
CA ASP A 65 -1.33 15.60 -19.55
C ASP A 65 -2.57 15.83 -20.42
N ALA A 66 -3.62 15.03 -20.21
CA ALA A 66 -4.90 15.18 -20.89
C ALA A 66 -5.71 16.42 -20.46
N THR A 67 -5.22 17.26 -19.54
CA THR A 67 -5.89 18.49 -19.13
C THR A 67 -5.34 19.69 -19.94
N PRO A 68 -6.02 20.12 -21.03
CA PRO A 68 -5.48 21.07 -22.00
C PRO A 68 -5.21 22.47 -21.41
N ASP A 69 -6.08 22.95 -20.52
CA ASP A 69 -6.03 24.33 -19.99
C ASP A 69 -5.34 24.45 -18.62
N LEU A 70 -4.63 23.40 -18.18
CA LEU A 70 -3.96 23.46 -16.88
C LEU A 70 -2.69 24.33 -16.97
N PRO A 71 -2.56 25.41 -16.17
CA PRO A 71 -1.36 26.23 -16.16
C PRO A 71 -0.12 25.38 -15.87
N GLN A 72 1.02 25.71 -16.49
CA GLN A 72 2.25 24.91 -16.35
C GLN A 72 2.67 24.77 -14.89
N ALA A 73 2.62 25.85 -14.10
CA ALA A 73 2.92 25.79 -12.66
C ALA A 73 2.00 24.82 -11.88
N ALA A 74 0.75 24.67 -12.32
CA ALA A 74 -0.19 23.71 -11.73
C ALA A 74 0.11 22.27 -12.17
N ARG A 75 0.56 22.06 -13.42
CA ARG A 75 1.08 20.76 -13.89
C ARG A 75 2.30 20.34 -13.09
N ASP A 76 3.28 21.23 -12.94
CA ASP A 76 4.53 20.95 -12.21
C ASP A 76 4.25 20.59 -10.75
N ARG A 77 3.33 21.32 -10.11
CA ARG A 77 2.87 21.01 -8.75
C ARG A 77 2.17 19.65 -8.66
N ALA A 78 1.36 19.30 -9.64
CA ALA A 78 0.67 18.01 -9.69
C ALA A 78 1.67 16.85 -9.85
N TYR A 79 2.65 17.00 -10.74
CA TYR A 79 3.74 16.05 -10.92
C TYR A 79 4.57 15.87 -9.65
N GLY A 80 5.01 16.97 -9.01
CA GLY A 80 5.75 16.90 -7.76
C GLY A 80 4.96 16.24 -6.62
N SER A 81 3.64 16.47 -6.58
CA SER A 81 2.77 15.82 -5.59
C SER A 81 2.63 14.31 -5.83
N LEU A 82 2.53 13.90 -7.10
CA LEU A 82 2.49 12.49 -7.49
C LEU A 82 3.81 11.77 -7.17
N ASP A 83 4.95 12.41 -7.47
CA ASP A 83 6.27 11.85 -7.18
C ASP A 83 6.48 11.67 -5.66
N PHE A 84 6.08 12.68 -4.87
CA PHE A 84 6.07 12.56 -3.41
C PHE A 84 5.21 11.40 -2.92
N ALA A 85 4.00 11.25 -3.47
CA ALA A 85 3.12 10.13 -3.12
C ALA A 85 3.79 8.78 -3.45
N MET A 86 4.37 8.64 -4.65
CA MET A 86 5.06 7.43 -5.06
C MET A 86 6.20 7.08 -4.10
N LYS A 87 7.01 8.06 -3.71
CA LYS A 87 8.08 7.87 -2.73
C LYS A 87 7.55 7.36 -1.39
N MET A 88 6.43 7.90 -0.90
CA MET A 88 5.81 7.45 0.34
C MET A 88 5.35 5.99 0.28
N PHE A 89 4.80 5.55 -0.86
CA PHE A 89 4.35 4.16 -0.99
C PHE A 89 5.49 3.17 -1.21
N MET A 90 6.49 3.52 -2.01
CA MET A 90 7.66 2.65 -2.25
C MET A 90 8.52 2.48 -1.00
N THR A 91 8.56 3.48 -0.11
CA THR A 91 9.28 3.38 1.18
C THR A 91 8.46 2.71 2.28
N SER A 92 7.15 2.55 2.11
CA SER A 92 6.27 1.94 3.12
C SER A 92 6.32 0.41 3.17
N GLU A 93 6.82 -0.24 2.11
CA GLU A 93 6.90 -1.71 2.04
C GLU A 93 7.89 -2.30 3.06
N GLY A 94 8.91 -1.53 3.47
CA GLY A 94 9.91 -1.97 4.46
C GLY A 94 9.46 -1.93 5.93
N ARG A 95 8.25 -1.45 6.26
CA ARG A 95 7.80 -1.25 7.66
C ARG A 95 6.66 -2.15 8.13
N ARG A 96 6.05 -2.98 7.29
CA ARG A 96 4.84 -3.74 7.66
C ARG A 96 5.07 -5.21 8.04
N THR A 97 6.31 -5.61 8.31
CA THR A 97 6.66 -6.83 9.07
C THR A 97 6.74 -6.57 10.58
N GLN A 98 5.97 -5.61 11.11
CA GLN A 98 5.76 -5.50 12.55
C GLN A 98 4.31 -5.86 12.85
N ASP A 99 4.19 -7.11 13.29
CA ASP A 99 3.07 -7.70 13.99
C ASP A 99 2.38 -6.67 14.92
N PRO A 100 1.08 -6.34 14.73
CA PRO A 100 0.35 -5.46 15.62
C PRO A 100 0.16 -6.02 17.04
N LEU A 101 0.50 -7.29 17.29
CA LEU A 101 0.25 -7.95 18.58
C LEU A 101 1.40 -7.82 19.59
N SER A 102 2.55 -7.26 19.21
CA SER A 102 3.67 -7.07 20.16
C SER A 102 3.51 -5.86 21.11
N GLN A 103 2.39 -5.14 21.05
CA GLN A 103 2.12 -3.99 21.92
C GLN A 103 0.81 -4.14 22.71
N VAL A 104 0.58 -5.32 23.28
CA VAL A 104 -0.27 -5.46 24.47
C VAL A 104 0.59 -6.09 25.56
N GLY A 105 1.29 -5.22 26.30
CA GLY A 105 1.94 -5.59 27.54
C GLY A 105 0.88 -6.14 28.49
N ILE A 106 0.85 -7.45 28.65
CA ILE A 106 0.03 -8.12 29.65
C ILE A 106 0.64 -7.75 31.00
N CYS A 107 0.07 -6.74 31.67
CA CYS A 107 0.30 -6.51 33.08
C CYS A 107 -0.34 -7.66 33.88
N SER A 108 0.34 -8.81 33.94
CA SER A 108 0.07 -9.82 34.95
C SER A 108 0.77 -9.41 36.24
N ALA A 109 0.08 -8.63 37.07
CA ALA A 109 0.48 -8.39 38.44
C ALA A 109 -0.16 -9.47 39.33
N ASN A 110 0.57 -10.55 39.57
CA ASN A 110 0.42 -11.36 40.78
C ASN A 110 1.75 -12.08 41.06
N PRO A 111 2.31 -11.84 42.26
CA PRO A 111 2.60 -12.98 43.10
C PRO A 111 2.11 -12.75 44.54
N LYS A 112 1.28 -13.68 45.01
CA LYS A 112 1.15 -13.99 46.43
C LYS A 112 2.41 -14.77 46.86
N MET A 113 3.04 -14.35 47.96
CA MET A 113 3.45 -15.21 49.09
C MET A 113 4.41 -14.43 50.01
N HIS A 114 3.93 -14.03 51.19
CA HIS A 114 4.37 -14.60 52.46
C HIS A 114 3.40 -14.19 53.58
#